data_AF-A0A1D6JNZ7-F1
#
_entry.id   AF-A0A1D6JNZ7-F1
#
_cell.length_a   1.000
_cell.length_b   1.000
_cell.length_c   1.000
_cell.angle_alpha   90.00
_cell.angle_beta   90.00
_cell.angle_gamma   90.00
#
_symmetry.space_group_name_H-M   'P 1'
#
loop_
_entity.id
_entity.type
_entity.pdbx_description
1 polymer ?
#
loop_
_entity_poly.entity_id
_entity_poly.type
_entity_poly.pdbx_seq_one_letter_code
_entity_poly.pdbx_strand_id
1 'polypeptide(L)'
;MNGSNQGVIMNKGGARLLANVASETDDPQTLRMVAGAIANLCGNEKLHLMLKQDGGIKALLGMFRSGHADVIAQIARGIANFAKCESRMISQGKGGPF
;
A
#
# COMPACT_ATOMS: atom_id res chain seq x y z
N MET A 1 -13.23 19.58 -8.15
CA MET A 1 -12.48 18.31 -8.14
C MET A 1 -11.01 18.62 -7.86
N ASN A 2 -10.54 18.45 -6.63
CA ASN A 2 -9.10 18.37 -6.37
C ASN A 2 -8.80 16.93 -5.96
N GLY A 3 -9.04 16.01 -6.89
CA GLY A 3 -8.76 14.60 -6.68
C GLY A 3 -7.26 14.45 -6.60
N SER A 4 -6.73 14.12 -5.42
CA SER A 4 -5.30 13.86 -5.22
C SER A 4 -4.76 13.02 -6.38
N ASN A 5 -3.57 13.36 -6.91
CA ASN A 5 -2.93 12.62 -8.01
C ASN A 5 -2.88 11.12 -7.73
N GLN A 6 -2.74 10.72 -6.46
CA GLN A 6 -2.81 9.33 -6.03
C GLN A 6 -4.17 8.68 -6.35
N GLY A 7 -5.28 9.40 -6.15
CA GLY A 7 -6.62 8.93 -6.48
C GLY A 7 -6.81 8.77 -7.99
N VAL A 8 -6.27 9.67 -8.81
CA VAL A 8 -6.31 9.54 -10.27
C VAL A 8 -5.52 8.32 -10.74
N ILE A 9 -4.32 8.11 -10.20
CA ILE A 9 -3.46 6.95 -10.53
C ILE A 9 -4.15 5.64 -10.11
N MET A 10 -4.70 5.60 -8.89
CA MET A 10 -5.38 4.41 -8.40
C MET A 10 -6.65 4.09 -9.19
N ASN A 11 -7.43 5.10 -9.55
CA ASN A 11 -8.64 4.91 -10.37
C ASN A 11 -8.32 4.41 -11.79
N LYS A 12 -7.07 4.58 -12.25
CA LYS A 12 -6.57 4.01 -13.50
C LYS A 12 -5.93 2.62 -13.33
N GLY A 13 -6.08 1.99 -12.16
CA GLY A 13 -5.53 0.66 -11.86
C GLY A 13 -4.05 0.67 -11.48
N GLY A 14 -3.54 1.78 -10.95
CA GLY A 14 -2.13 1.91 -10.58
C GLY A 14 -1.65 0.86 -9.58
N ALA A 15 -2.48 0.47 -8.60
CA ALA A 15 -2.12 -0.61 -7.68
C ALA A 15 -1.99 -1.97 -8.36
N ARG A 16 -2.90 -2.28 -9.31
CA ARG A 16 -2.82 -3.52 -10.09
C ARG A 16 -1.56 -3.55 -10.96
N LEU A 17 -1.20 -2.43 -11.59
CA LEU A 17 0.04 -2.33 -12.34
C LEU A 17 1.26 -2.61 -11.45
N LEU A 18 1.33 -1.99 -10.28
CA LEU A 18 2.40 -2.23 -9.31
C LEU A 18 2.45 -3.70 -8.86
N ALA A 19 1.30 -4.32 -8.61
CA ALA A 19 1.21 -5.72 -8.24
C ALA A 19 1.71 -6.66 -9.36
N ASN A 20 1.36 -6.36 -10.62
CA ASN A 20 1.85 -7.13 -11.77
C ASN A 20 3.36 -6.99 -11.92
N VAL A 21 3.91 -5.77 -11.84
CA VAL A 21 5.36 -5.56 -11.90
C VAL A 21 6.08 -6.36 -10.81
N ALA A 22 5.57 -6.35 -9.58
CA ALA A 22 6.13 -7.14 -8.48
C ALA A 22 6.08 -8.67 -8.71
N SER A 23 5.20 -9.16 -9.60
CA SER A 23 5.09 -10.58 -9.93
C SER A 23 5.92 -11.00 -11.15
N GLU A 24 6.38 -10.05 -11.95
CA GLU A 24 7.10 -10.29 -13.21
C GLU A 24 8.60 -10.02 -13.08
N THR A 25 9.08 -9.57 -11.91
CA THR A 25 10.47 -9.19 -11.69
C THR A 25 11.02 -9.74 -10.38
N ASP A 26 12.29 -10.17 -10.43
CA ASP A 26 13.11 -10.47 -9.26
C ASP A 26 14.18 -9.39 -9.02
N ASP A 27 14.19 -8.31 -9.81
CA ASP A 27 15.15 -7.22 -9.66
C ASP A 27 14.94 -6.49 -8.31
N PRO A 28 15.92 -6.52 -7.39
CA PRO A 28 15.76 -5.97 -6.06
C PRO A 28 15.44 -4.47 -6.06
N GLN A 29 16.03 -3.72 -7.00
CA GLN A 29 15.81 -2.28 -7.12
C GLN A 29 14.38 -1.98 -7.53
N THR A 30 13.85 -2.70 -8.52
CA THR A 30 12.48 -2.58 -8.99
C THR A 30 11.50 -2.97 -7.88
N LEU A 31 11.71 -4.11 -7.21
CA LEU A 31 10.89 -4.54 -6.08
C LEU A 31 10.87 -3.50 -4.95
N ARG A 32 12.02 -2.87 -4.66
CA ARG A 32 12.12 -1.81 -3.66
C ARG A 32 11.29 -0.59 -4.06
N MET A 33 11.35 -0.17 -5.32
CA MET A 33 10.54 0.96 -5.82
C MET A 33 9.05 0.66 -5.78
N VAL A 34 8.65 -0.57 -6.16
CA VAL A 34 7.25 -1.01 -6.12
C VAL A 34 6.75 -1.06 -4.68
N ALA A 35 7.48 -1.68 -3.76
CA ALA A 35 7.13 -1.72 -2.35
C ALA A 35 7.02 -0.31 -1.76
N GLY A 36 7.91 0.60 -2.14
CA GLY A 36 7.86 1.99 -1.71
C GLY A 36 6.65 2.76 -2.24
N ALA A 37 6.28 2.54 -3.50
CA ALA A 37 5.08 3.13 -4.09
C ALA A 37 3.82 2.64 -3.38
N ILE A 38 3.67 1.32 -3.18
CA ILE A 38 2.53 0.74 -2.46
C ILE A 38 2.51 1.26 -1.01
N ALA A 39 3.65 1.32 -0.33
CA ALA A 39 3.73 1.83 1.04
C ALA A 39 3.28 3.29 1.17
N ASN A 40 3.57 4.13 0.17
CA ASN A 40 3.11 5.51 0.13
C ASN A 40 1.59 5.60 -0.10
N LEU A 41 1.04 4.70 -0.94
CA LEU A 41 -0.40 4.60 -1.16
C LEU A 41 -1.14 4.08 0.09
N CYS A 42 -0.53 3.17 0.87
CA CYS A 42 -1.05 2.72 2.17
C CYS A 42 -1.18 3.85 3.19
N GLY A 43 -0.50 4.98 3.00
CA GLY A 43 -0.66 6.17 3.86
C GLY A 43 -1.95 6.97 3.60
N ASN A 44 -2.75 6.59 2.59
CA ASN A 44 -3.98 7.29 2.23
C ASN A 44 -5.20 6.37 2.35
N GLU A 45 -5.97 6.56 3.41
CA GLU A 45 -7.18 5.78 3.76
C GLU A 45 -8.19 5.66 2.62
N LYS A 46 -8.34 6.73 1.83
CA LYS A 46 -9.29 6.75 0.71
C LYS A 46 -8.95 5.73 -0.38
N LEU A 47 -7.69 5.29 -0.44
CA LEU A 47 -7.19 4.36 -1.45
C LEU A 47 -7.11 2.92 -0.93
N HIS A 48 -7.37 2.68 0.35
CA HIS A 48 -7.22 1.37 0.98
C HIS A 48 -8.12 0.30 0.38
N LEU A 49 -9.37 0.65 0.07
CA LEU A 49 -10.32 -0.27 -0.54
C LEU A 49 -9.80 -0.73 -1.92
N MET A 50 -9.36 0.21 -2.75
CA MET A 50 -8.77 -0.11 -4.05
C MET A 50 -7.47 -0.89 -3.91
N LEU A 51 -6.60 -0.55 -2.96
CA LEU A 51 -5.37 -1.30 -2.69
C LEU A 51 -5.63 -2.77 -2.30
N LYS A 52 -6.68 -3.03 -1.51
CA LYS A 52 -7.11 -4.39 -1.17
C LYS A 52 -7.64 -5.10 -2.42
N GLN A 53 -8.53 -4.45 -3.19
CA GLN A 53 -9.17 -5.04 -4.37
C GLN A 53 -8.19 -5.32 -5.51
N ASP A 54 -7.26 -4.40 -5.77
CA ASP A 54 -6.24 -4.50 -6.82
C ASP A 54 -5.04 -5.38 -6.43
N GLY A 55 -5.07 -6.00 -5.25
CA GLY A 55 -4.03 -6.94 -4.82
C GLY A 55 -2.72 -6.29 -4.35
N GLY A 56 -2.69 -4.97 -4.11
CA GLY A 56 -1.48 -4.27 -3.64
C GLY A 56 -0.95 -4.81 -2.30
N ILE A 57 -1.84 -5.19 -1.38
CA ILE A 57 -1.44 -5.83 -0.11
C ILE A 57 -0.86 -7.22 -0.35
N LYS A 58 -1.46 -8.00 -1.26
CA LYS A 58 -0.95 -9.32 -1.62
C LYS A 58 0.42 -9.22 -2.28
N ALA A 59 0.65 -8.20 -3.10
CA ALA A 59 1.95 -7.93 -3.73
C ALA A 59 3.03 -7.62 -2.68
N LEU A 60 2.75 -6.77 -1.69
CA LEU A 60 3.69 -6.51 -0.57
C LEU A 60 4.10 -7.80 0.15
N LEU A 61 3.13 -8.68 0.44
CA LEU A 61 3.40 -9.97 1.09
C LEU A 61 4.16 -10.93 0.18
N GLY A 62 3.92 -10.89 -1.14
CA GLY A 62 4.67 -11.67 -2.13
C GLY A 62 6.14 -11.26 -2.20
N MET A 63 6.40 -9.95 -2.25
CA MET A 63 7.76 -9.39 -2.34
C MET A 63 8.63 -9.70 -1.11
N PHE A 64 8.03 -9.96 0.06
CA PHE A 64 8.78 -10.38 1.25
C PHE A 64 9.61 -11.64 1.00
N ARG A 65 9.17 -12.51 0.09
CA ARG A 65 9.87 -13.75 -0.27
C ARG A 65 11.20 -13.52 -1.01
N SER A 66 11.44 -12.32 -1.54
CA SER A 66 12.71 -11.98 -2.20
C SER A 66 13.88 -11.89 -1.22
N GLY A 67 13.63 -11.71 0.08
CA GLY A 67 14.68 -11.70 1.11
C GLY A 67 15.58 -10.46 1.14
N HIS A 68 15.33 -9.46 0.29
CA HIS A 68 16.15 -8.25 0.25
C HIS A 68 15.79 -7.27 1.38
N ALA A 69 16.77 -6.90 2.20
CA ALA A 69 16.59 -6.03 3.36
C ALA A 69 15.89 -4.69 3.01
N ASP A 70 16.29 -4.07 1.89
CA ASP A 70 15.71 -2.80 1.45
C ASP A 70 14.23 -2.94 1.06
N VAL A 71 13.86 -4.05 0.42
CA VAL A 71 12.47 -4.36 0.04
C VAL A 71 11.65 -4.60 1.30
N ILE A 72 12.19 -5.38 2.25
CA ILE A 72 11.56 -5.67 3.54
C ILE A 72 11.28 -4.39 4.33
N ALA A 73 12.21 -3.43 4.36
CA ALA A 73 12.01 -2.15 5.03
C ALA A 73 10.84 -1.35 4.44
N GLN A 74 10.68 -1.35 3.11
CA GLN A 74 9.55 -0.71 2.44
C GLN A 74 8.22 -1.43 2.74
N ILE A 75 8.23 -2.77 2.76
CA ILE A 75 7.07 -3.59 3.13
C ILE A 75 6.63 -3.27 4.56
N ALA A 76 7.57 -3.25 5.51
CA ALA A 76 7.30 -2.89 6.90
C ALA A 76 6.68 -1.47 7.00
N ARG A 77 7.21 -0.50 6.25
CA ARG A 77 6.60 0.84 6.17
C ARG A 77 5.16 0.78 5.64
N GLY A 78 4.92 0.01 4.57
CA GLY A 78 3.60 -0.11 3.98
C GLY A 78 2.57 -0.70 4.96
N ILE A 79 2.94 -1.77 5.66
CA ILE A 79 2.10 -2.39 6.69
C ILE A 79 1.84 -1.43 7.85
N ALA A 80 2.86 -0.72 8.33
CA ALA A 80 2.70 0.26 9.41
C ALA A 80 1.76 1.40 9.01
N ASN A 81 1.91 1.92 7.78
CA ASN A 81 1.00 2.94 7.23
C ASN A 81 -0.43 2.43 7.13
N PHE A 82 -0.60 1.17 6.70
CA PHE A 82 -1.90 0.54 6.59
C PHE A 82 -2.59 0.36 7.96
N ALA A 83 -1.85 -0.14 8.96
CA ALA A 83 -2.36 -0.36 10.31
C ALA A 83 -2.66 0.95 11.06
N LYS A 84 -1.84 1.99 10.88
CA LYS A 84 -2.03 3.32 11.49
C LYS A 84 -3.39 3.94 11.13
N CYS A 85 -3.87 3.63 9.94
CA CYS A 85 -5.13 4.11 9.40
C CYS A 85 -6.34 3.32 9.92
N GLU A 86 -6.23 2.00 10.06
CA GLU A 86 -7.26 1.17 10.70
C GLU A 86 -7.50 1.60 12.16
N SER A 87 -6.44 1.98 12.87
CA SER A 87 -6.52 2.55 14.22
C SER A 87 -7.33 3.84 14.31
N ARG A 88 -7.37 4.68 13.26
CA ARG A 88 -8.14 5.94 13.27
C ARG A 88 -9.64 5.68 13.18
N MET A 89 -10.08 4.69 12.40
CA MET A 89 -11.49 4.28 12.40
C MET A 89 -11.94 3.72 13.74
N ILE A 90 -11.09 2.97 14.43
CA ILE A 90 -11.44 2.37 15.73
C ILE A 90 -11.40 3.42 16.86
N SER A 91 -10.45 4.36 16.81
CA SER A 91 -10.28 5.38 17.87
C SER A 91 -11.30 6.52 17.80
N GLN A 92 -11.94 6.75 16.65
CA GLN A 92 -13.07 7.69 16.54
C GLN A 92 -14.43 7.07 16.89
N GLY A 93 -14.47 5.80 17.32
CA GLY A 93 -15.70 5.10 17.73
C GLY A 93 -16.06 5.17 19.21
N LYS A 94 -15.28 5.85 20.07
CA LYS A 94 -15.60 6.02 21.50
C LYS A 94 -15.27 7.42 22.00
N GLY A 95 -16.19 8.34 21.74
CA GLY A 95 -16.19 9.70 22.28
C GLY A 95 -17.56 10.37 22.10
N GLY A 96 -18.64 9.64 22.36
CA GLY A 96 -19.98 10.24 22.51
C GLY A 96 -20.19 10.62 23.99
N PRO A 97 -20.73 11.81 24.29
CA PRO A 97 -20.97 12.22 25.66
C PRO A 97 -22.27 11.57 26.15
N PHE A 98 -22.16 10.59 27.04
CA PHE A 98 -23.22 10.22 27.97
C PHE A 98 -22.57 9.91 29.31
#